data_AF-A0A7J7TXP6-F1
#
_entry.id   AF-A0A7J7TXP6-F1
#
_cell.length_a   1.000
_cell.length_b   1.000
_cell.length_c   1.000
_cell.angle_alpha   90.00
_cell.angle_beta   90.00
_cell.angle_gamma   90.00
#
_symmetry.space_group_name_H-M   'P 1'
#
loop_
_entity.id
_entity.type
_entity.pdbx_description
1 polymer ?
#
loop_
_entity_poly.entity_id
_entity_poly.type
_entity_poly.pdbx_seq_one_letter_code
_entity_poly.pdbx_strand_id
1 'polypeptide(L)'
;MASAGLAAGRPAEEAIPPPAEPPPAEPKPPPPPVAAPQQPAPRPPSPAGAKEDSYSFLPLVHNIIKCMDKDSPDIHHDLNALKTKFQETRKVISTMPGIHLSPEQQQQQLHSLRGQVRTKNELLQKYKSLCMFEIPKE
;
A
#
# COMPACT_ATOMS: atom_id res chain seq x y z
N MET A 1 -40.18 -60.58 -66.91
CA MET A 1 -41.36 -59.87 -66.38
C MET A 1 -40.87 -58.67 -65.58
N ALA A 2 -41.45 -57.48 -65.85
CA ALA A 2 -41.59 -56.28 -64.99
C ALA A 2 -40.35 -55.73 -64.23
N SER A 3 -40.02 -54.44 -64.17
CA SER A 3 -40.58 -53.19 -64.69
C SER A 3 -39.54 -52.06 -64.45
N ALA A 4 -39.73 -50.97 -65.20
CA ALA A 4 -39.15 -49.60 -65.14
C ALA A 4 -38.74 -49.08 -63.74
N GLY A 5 -37.88 -48.06 -63.56
CA GLY A 5 -37.33 -47.00 -64.41
C GLY A 5 -37.23 -45.68 -63.60
N LEU A 6 -36.46 -44.70 -64.12
CA LEU A 6 -36.29 -43.27 -63.72
C LEU A 6 -35.15 -43.00 -62.71
N ALA A 7 -34.01 -42.38 -63.02
CA ALA A 7 -33.63 -41.16 -63.78
C ALA A 7 -33.35 -39.95 -62.85
N ALA A 8 -32.12 -39.41 -62.97
CA ALA A 8 -31.76 -37.98 -63.05
C ALA A 8 -30.54 -37.61 -62.18
N GLY A 9 -29.57 -36.91 -62.78
CA GLY A 9 -28.50 -36.20 -62.07
C GLY A 9 -27.16 -36.28 -62.77
N ARG A 10 -26.91 -35.32 -63.67
CA ARG A 10 -25.72 -35.13 -64.51
C ARG A 10 -24.77 -34.07 -63.84
N PRO A 11 -23.64 -33.66 -64.44
CA PRO A 11 -22.28 -33.79 -63.87
C PRO A 11 -21.59 -32.44 -63.55
N ALA A 12 -20.42 -32.48 -62.91
CA ALA A 12 -19.35 -31.46 -62.96
C ALA A 12 -18.16 -32.05 -62.17
N GLU A 13 -17.04 -32.46 -62.77
CA GLU A 13 -15.90 -31.61 -63.20
C GLU A 13 -15.63 -30.49 -62.20
N GLU A 14 -14.45 -30.49 -61.55
CA GLU A 14 -13.55 -29.31 -61.46
C GLU A 14 -12.47 -29.46 -60.38
N ALA A 15 -11.26 -29.09 -60.80
CA ALA A 15 -10.15 -28.46 -60.08
C ALA A 15 -9.49 -29.12 -58.85
N ILE A 16 -8.21 -29.43 -59.09
CA ILE A 16 -7.03 -29.32 -58.23
C ILE A 16 -7.24 -28.38 -57.02
N PRO A 17 -6.93 -28.81 -55.78
CA PRO A 17 -7.08 -27.98 -54.59
C PRO A 17 -6.06 -26.83 -54.53
N PRO A 18 -6.43 -25.64 -54.00
CA PRO A 18 -5.55 -24.48 -53.85
C PRO A 18 -4.51 -24.65 -52.73
N PRO A 19 -3.44 -23.84 -52.70
CA PRO A 19 -2.31 -23.99 -51.77
C PRO A 19 -2.66 -23.53 -50.34
N ALA A 20 -2.02 -24.16 -49.35
CA ALA A 20 -2.21 -23.93 -47.93
C ALA A 20 -1.86 -22.50 -47.47
N GLU A 21 -2.76 -21.91 -46.69
CA GLU A 21 -2.62 -20.62 -45.98
C GLU A 21 -1.63 -20.75 -44.79
N PRO A 22 -0.77 -19.75 -44.50
CA PRO A 22 0.08 -19.76 -43.31
C PRO A 22 -0.74 -19.51 -42.02
N PRO A 23 -0.29 -20.01 -40.85
CA PRO A 23 -1.08 -19.92 -39.62
C PRO A 23 -1.17 -18.48 -39.07
N PRO A 24 -2.26 -18.13 -38.37
CA PRO A 24 -2.46 -16.80 -37.81
C PRO A 24 -1.50 -16.52 -36.64
N ALA A 25 -1.05 -15.26 -36.55
CA ALA A 25 -0.20 -14.77 -35.47
C ALA A 25 -0.91 -14.85 -34.10
N GLU A 26 -0.24 -15.42 -33.10
CA GLU A 26 -0.69 -15.43 -31.71
C GLU A 26 -0.87 -13.99 -31.17
N PRO A 27 -1.96 -13.70 -30.44
CA PRO A 27 -2.13 -12.41 -29.79
C PRO A 27 -1.13 -12.25 -28.64
N LYS A 28 -0.34 -11.18 -28.68
CA LYS A 28 0.50 -10.73 -27.54
C LYS A 28 -0.36 -10.57 -26.28
N PRO A 29 0.12 -10.98 -25.10
CA PRO A 29 -0.60 -10.76 -23.85
C PRO A 29 -0.81 -9.26 -23.61
N PRO A 30 -1.97 -8.86 -23.04
CA PRO A 30 -2.25 -7.46 -22.76
C PRO A 30 -1.25 -6.89 -21.77
N PRO A 31 -0.89 -5.59 -21.87
CA PRO A 31 -0.05 -4.93 -20.89
C PRO A 31 -0.71 -4.99 -19.49
N PRO A 32 0.09 -5.03 -18.41
CA PRO A 32 -0.47 -4.95 -17.06
C PRO A 32 -1.25 -3.64 -16.90
N PRO A 33 -2.32 -3.62 -16.09
CA PRO A 33 -3.12 -2.42 -15.91
C PRO A 33 -2.22 -1.31 -15.38
N VAL A 34 -2.17 -0.21 -16.12
CA VAL A 34 -1.51 1.02 -15.71
C VAL A 34 -2.16 1.44 -14.40
N ALA A 35 -1.44 1.31 -13.29
CA ALA A 35 -1.94 1.75 -11.99
C ALA A 35 -2.30 3.22 -12.11
N ALA A 36 -3.60 3.53 -11.95
CA ALA A 36 -4.09 4.90 -11.93
C ALA A 36 -3.24 5.76 -10.98
N PRO A 37 -3.09 7.08 -11.22
CA PRO A 37 -2.34 7.95 -10.33
C PRO A 37 -2.94 7.90 -8.93
N GLN A 38 -2.32 7.11 -8.04
CA GLN A 38 -2.63 7.14 -6.62
C GLN A 38 -2.26 8.55 -6.16
N GLN A 39 -3.28 9.34 -5.81
CA GLN A 39 -3.09 10.62 -5.11
C GLN A 39 -2.11 10.40 -3.96
N PRO A 40 -1.22 11.37 -3.67
CA PRO A 40 -0.33 11.27 -2.52
C PRO A 40 -1.19 11.10 -1.28
N ALA A 41 -1.20 9.89 -0.70
CA ALA A 41 -1.86 9.66 0.56
C ALA A 41 -1.29 10.68 1.58
N PRO A 42 -2.14 11.37 2.36
CA PRO A 42 -1.67 12.32 3.35
C PRO A 42 -0.68 11.60 4.27
N ARG A 43 0.54 12.13 4.32
CA ARG A 43 1.62 11.60 5.16
C ARG A 43 1.09 11.58 6.60
N PRO A 44 0.97 10.41 7.26
CA PRO A 44 0.54 10.40 8.65
C PRO A 44 1.50 11.27 9.46
N PRO A 45 1.00 12.14 10.35
CA PRO A 45 1.84 12.96 11.18
C PRO A 45 2.80 12.05 11.95
N SER A 46 4.11 12.23 11.73
CA SER A 46 5.11 11.51 12.49
C SER A 46 5.06 12.00 13.93
N PRO A 47 4.90 11.13 14.94
CA PRO A 47 4.93 11.52 16.35
C PRO A 47 6.33 11.95 16.83
N ALA A 48 7.31 12.10 15.92
CA ALA A 48 8.70 12.43 16.19
C ALA A 48 8.95 13.80 16.86
N GLY A 49 7.89 14.58 17.16
CA GLY A 49 7.97 15.84 17.87
C GLY A 49 7.60 15.77 19.36
N ALA A 50 7.16 14.63 19.87
CA ALA A 50 6.83 14.49 21.30
C ALA A 50 8.13 14.35 22.10
N LYS A 51 8.44 15.37 22.92
CA LYS A 51 9.57 15.35 23.86
C LYS A 51 9.43 14.12 24.76
N GLU A 52 10.48 13.30 24.84
CA GLU A 52 10.52 12.06 25.64
C GLU A 52 10.07 12.30 27.10
N ASP A 53 10.38 13.49 27.62
CA ASP A 53 10.00 13.96 28.95
C ASP A 53 8.48 13.98 29.20
N SER A 54 7.66 14.18 28.16
CA SER A 54 6.19 14.25 28.29
C SER A 54 5.57 12.92 28.74
N TYR A 55 6.24 11.79 28.49
CA TYR A 55 5.73 10.46 28.86
C TYR A 55 6.29 9.93 30.18
N SER A 56 7.22 10.64 30.83
CA SER A 56 7.77 10.22 32.12
C SER A 56 6.77 10.41 33.26
N PHE A 57 6.52 9.37 34.07
CA PHE A 57 5.65 9.41 35.25
C PHE A 57 6.44 9.52 36.56
N LEU A 58 7.76 9.25 36.50
CA LEU A 58 8.62 9.15 37.67
C LEU A 58 8.64 10.41 38.54
N PRO A 59 8.65 11.65 37.99
CA PRO A 59 8.60 12.84 38.83
C PRO A 59 7.33 12.93 39.68
N LEU A 60 6.17 12.55 39.12
CA LEU A 60 4.90 12.54 39.84
C LEU A 60 4.86 11.44 40.90
N VAL A 61 5.30 10.22 40.55
CA VAL A 61 5.40 9.10 41.50
C VAL A 61 6.31 9.47 42.68
N HIS A 62 7.45 10.07 42.39
CA HIS A 62 8.39 10.54 43.42
C HIS A 62 7.76 11.60 44.32
N ASN A 63 7.02 12.57 43.76
CA ASN A 63 6.34 13.59 44.55
C ASN A 63 5.28 12.99 45.47
N ILE A 64 4.49 12.01 45.00
CA ILE A 64 3.49 11.31 45.82
C ILE A 64 4.16 10.61 47.00
N ILE A 65 5.26 9.87 46.77
CA ILE A 65 6.01 9.19 47.85
C ILE A 65 6.52 10.22 48.86
N LYS A 66 7.12 11.32 48.38
CA LYS A 66 7.61 12.41 49.24
C LYS A 66 6.48 13.10 50.02
N CYS A 67 5.30 13.25 49.43
CA CYS A 67 4.12 13.80 50.08
C CYS A 67 3.58 12.84 51.15
N MET A 68 3.62 11.53 50.90
CA MET A 68 3.26 10.50 51.90
C MET A 68 4.22 10.49 53.08
N ASP A 69 5.53 10.54 52.84
CA ASP A 69 6.56 10.52 53.89
C ASP A 69 6.49 11.73 54.83
N LYS A 70 5.85 12.81 54.39
CA LYS A 70 5.75 14.08 55.13
C LYS A 70 4.33 14.39 55.62
N ASP A 71 3.37 13.48 55.46
CA ASP A 71 1.94 13.72 55.71
C ASP A 71 1.44 15.02 55.05
N SER A 72 1.92 15.29 53.83
CA SER A 72 1.61 16.52 53.10
C SER A 72 0.17 16.49 52.60
N PRO A 73 -0.60 17.59 52.74
CA PRO A 73 -1.95 17.69 52.18
C PRO A 73 -1.98 17.63 50.64
N ASP A 74 -0.83 17.84 49.98
CA ASP A 74 -0.70 17.87 48.53
C ASP A 74 -0.82 16.48 47.87
N ILE A 75 -0.84 15.40 48.66
CA ILE A 75 -0.96 14.02 48.15
C ILE A 75 -2.14 13.84 47.20
N HIS A 76 -3.30 14.43 47.51
CA HIS A 76 -4.49 14.33 46.67
C HIS A 76 -4.33 15.04 45.33
N HIS A 77 -3.60 16.16 45.32
CA HIS A 77 -3.28 16.90 44.10
C HIS A 77 -2.40 16.05 43.18
N ASP A 78 -1.30 15.53 43.71
CA ASP A 78 -0.34 14.74 42.93
C ASP A 78 -0.94 13.42 42.42
N LEU A 79 -1.79 12.76 43.22
CA LEU A 79 -2.52 11.56 42.79
C LEU A 79 -3.49 11.86 41.64
N ASN A 80 -4.20 12.98 41.70
CA ASN A 80 -5.09 13.40 40.62
C ASN A 80 -4.29 13.77 39.36
N ALA A 81 -3.16 14.47 39.50
CA ALA A 81 -2.27 14.76 38.39
C ALA A 81 -1.76 13.49 37.71
N LEU A 82 -1.33 12.49 38.50
CA LEU A 82 -0.89 11.19 38.00
C LEU A 82 -2.02 10.45 37.25
N LYS A 83 -3.22 10.41 37.84
CA LYS A 83 -4.41 9.81 37.21
C LYS A 83 -4.73 10.46 35.87
N THR A 84 -4.73 11.79 35.80
CA THR A 84 -4.98 12.54 34.56
C THR A 84 -3.92 12.23 33.51
N LYS A 85 -2.63 12.26 33.88
CA LYS A 85 -1.53 11.94 32.97
C LYS A 85 -1.63 10.53 32.38
N PHE A 86 -2.06 9.54 33.18
CA PHE A 86 -2.33 8.20 32.66
C PHE A 86 -3.45 8.19 31.62
N GLN A 87 -4.56 8.89 31.88
CA GLN A 87 -5.69 8.95 30.96
C GLN A 87 -5.30 9.62 29.64
N GLU A 88 -4.60 10.74 29.71
CA GLU A 88 -4.10 11.46 28.53
C GLU A 88 -3.13 10.60 27.72
N THR A 89 -2.16 9.96 28.39
CA THR A 89 -1.20 9.08 27.72
C THR A 89 -1.91 7.90 27.07
N ARG A 90 -2.87 7.29 27.75
CA ARG A 90 -3.68 6.20 27.19
C ARG A 90 -4.47 6.65 25.97
N LYS A 91 -5.07 7.85 26.01
CA LYS A 91 -5.78 8.44 24.86
C LYS A 91 -4.86 8.62 23.67
N VAL A 92 -3.64 9.13 23.88
CA VAL A 92 -2.62 9.28 22.84
C VAL A 92 -2.27 7.92 22.23
N ILE A 93 -1.95 6.93 23.08
CA ILE A 93 -1.61 5.57 22.63
C ILE A 93 -2.76 4.99 21.81
N SER A 94 -4.01 5.12 22.25
CA SER A 94 -5.18 4.59 21.53
C SER A 94 -5.38 5.20 20.13
N THR A 95 -4.87 6.40 19.89
CA THR A 95 -4.93 7.07 18.57
C THR A 95 -3.68 6.83 17.73
N MET A 96 -2.67 6.14 18.26
CA MET A 96 -1.41 5.94 17.55
C MET A 96 -1.61 4.96 16.37
N PRO A 97 -1.16 5.33 15.16
CA PRO A 97 -1.30 4.46 14.00
C PRO A 97 -0.48 3.18 14.18
N GLY A 98 -1.03 2.06 13.71
CA GLY A 98 -0.34 0.76 13.73
C GLY A 98 -0.47 -0.02 15.04
N ILE A 99 -0.97 0.54 16.14
CA ILE A 99 -1.14 -0.21 17.42
C ILE A 99 -2.08 -1.42 17.32
N HIS A 100 -2.93 -1.46 16.28
CA HIS A 100 -3.87 -2.54 16.01
C HIS A 100 -3.25 -3.65 15.14
N LEU A 101 -2.03 -3.47 14.65
CA LEU A 101 -1.32 -4.41 13.80
C LEU A 101 -0.34 -5.24 14.64
N SER A 102 -0.11 -6.49 14.21
CA SER A 102 0.97 -7.29 14.79
C SER A 102 2.34 -6.72 14.39
N PRO A 103 3.40 -6.97 15.19
CA PRO A 103 4.76 -6.57 14.83
C PRO A 103 5.18 -7.02 13.43
N GLU A 104 4.81 -8.24 13.04
CA GLU A 104 5.13 -8.82 11.74
C GLU A 104 4.40 -8.08 10.61
N GLN A 105 3.12 -7.73 10.81
CA GLN A 105 2.34 -6.95 9.85
C GLN A 105 2.92 -5.55 9.67
N GLN A 106 3.29 -4.88 10.77
CA GLN A 106 3.96 -3.58 10.72
C GLN A 106 5.27 -3.66 9.93
N GLN A 107 6.08 -4.70 10.17
CA GLN A 107 7.35 -4.91 9.50
C GLN A 107 7.17 -5.20 8.01
N GLN A 108 6.18 -6.01 7.63
CA GLN A 108 5.85 -6.29 6.23
C GLN A 108 5.40 -5.03 5.50
N GLN A 109 4.51 -4.24 6.09
CA GLN A 109 4.07 -2.95 5.53
C GLN A 109 5.26 -2.00 5.33
N LEU A 110 6.15 -1.92 6.31
CA LEU A 110 7.36 -1.11 6.24
C LEU A 110 8.29 -1.57 5.11
N HIS A 111 8.51 -2.89 4.96
CA HIS A 111 9.30 -3.45 3.87
C HIS A 111 8.70 -3.12 2.49
N SER A 112 7.38 -3.28 2.33
CA SER A 112 6.66 -2.93 1.11
C SER A 112 6.79 -1.44 0.76
N LEU A 113 6.56 -0.56 1.72
CA LEU A 113 6.71 0.89 1.53
C LEU A 113 8.15 1.27 1.13
N ARG A 114 9.16 0.68 1.76
CA ARG A 114 10.57 0.87 1.37
C ARG A 114 10.82 0.39 -0.06
N GLY A 115 10.26 -0.75 -0.45
CA GLY A 115 10.32 -1.26 -1.83
C GLY A 115 9.72 -0.28 -2.83
N GLN A 116 8.52 0.23 -2.56
CA GLN A 116 7.85 1.22 -3.40
C GLN A 116 8.68 2.50 -3.56
N VAL A 117 9.26 3.02 -2.47
CA VAL A 117 10.12 4.21 -2.53
C VAL A 117 11.35 3.96 -3.41
N ARG A 118 12.00 2.79 -3.30
CA ARG A 118 13.12 2.42 -4.17
C ARG A 118 12.71 2.40 -5.64
N THR A 119 11.66 1.66 -5.98
CA THR A 119 11.19 1.54 -7.37
C THR A 119 10.76 2.89 -7.95
N LYS A 120 10.06 3.73 -7.18
CA LYS A 120 9.66 5.07 -7.63
C LYS A 120 10.88 5.97 -7.86
N ASN A 121 11.90 5.89 -6.99
CA ASN A 121 13.15 6.64 -7.19
C ASN A 121 13.93 6.17 -8.41
N GLU A 122 14.03 4.85 -8.64
CA GLU A 122 14.66 4.30 -9.85
C GLU A 122 13.94 4.78 -11.11
N LEU A 123 12.60 4.76 -11.10
CA LEU A 123 11.80 5.24 -12.22
C LEU A 123 12.05 6.73 -12.48
N LEU A 124 12.03 7.57 -11.43
CA LEU A 124 12.35 8.99 -11.54
C LEU A 124 13.76 9.21 -12.09
N GLN A 125 14.74 8.42 -11.65
CA GLN A 125 16.11 8.50 -12.15
C GLN A 125 16.19 8.14 -13.64
N LYS A 126 15.50 7.08 -14.06
CA LYS A 126 15.40 6.68 -15.47
C LYS A 126 14.80 7.81 -16.31
N TYR A 127 13.72 8.44 -15.86
CA TYR A 127 13.13 9.58 -16.57
C TYR A 127 14.06 10.79 -16.64
N LYS A 128 14.81 11.08 -15.57
CA LYS A 128 15.84 12.14 -15.58
C LYS A 128 16.96 11.86 -16.59
N SER A 129 17.41 10.61 -16.69
CA SER A 129 18.47 10.22 -17.62
C SER A 129 18.03 10.07 -19.07
N LEU A 130 16.72 9.99 -19.35
CA LEU A 130 16.21 9.71 -20.69
C LEU A 130 16.18 10.95 -21.61
N CYS A 131 16.51 12.14 -21.11
CA CYS A 131 16.71 13.39 -21.86
C CYS A 131 15.63 13.78 -22.90
N MET A 132 14.43 13.20 -22.88
CA MET A 132 13.26 13.71 -23.62
C MET A 132 12.56 14.88 -22.90
N PHE A 133 13.08 15.29 -21.73
CA PHE A 133 12.60 16.38 -20.89
C PHE A 133 13.66 17.47 -20.67
N GLU A 134 14.55 17.71 -21.64
CA GLU A 134 15.21 19.03 -21.69
C GLU A 134 14.11 20.07 -21.95
N ILE A 135 13.67 20.73 -20.89
CA ILE A 135 12.91 21.97 -21.00
C ILE A 135 13.84 22.93 -21.74
N PRO A 136 13.46 23.47 -22.92
CA PRO A 136 14.27 24.47 -23.59
C PRO A 136 14.57 25.58 -22.59
N LYS A 137 15.85 25.85 -22.34
CA LYS A 137 16.25 27.03 -21.57
C LYS A 137 15.90 28.26 -22.41
N GLU A 138 14.93 29.03 -21.93
CA GLU A 138 14.70 30.41 -22.34
C GLU A 138 15.29 31.36 -21.30
#